data_AF-A0AAW2KFT4-F1
#
_entry.id   AF-A0AAW2KFT4-F1
#
_cell.length_a   1.000
_cell.length_b   1.000
_cell.length_c   1.000
_cell.angle_alpha   90.00
_cell.angle_beta   90.00
_cell.angle_gamma   90.00
#
_symmetry.space_group_name_H-M   'P 1'
#
loop_
_entity.id
_entity.type
_entity.pdbx_description
1 polymer ?
#
loop_
_entity_poly.entity_id
_entity_poly.type
_entity_poly.pdbx_seq_one_letter_code
_entity_poly.pdbx_strand_id
1 'polypeptide(L)'
;MVDPDAPSPSEPTFREWLHWLVIDIPEGSDAGEGKEVMEYMGPQPPTGIHRYVFVAFKQNGLMEMVRRQPVERGHFNTRQFASENDLGLPAAALYFNSQKQPAGTRNARYVMFSPDRM
;
A
#
# COMPACT_ATOMS: atom_id res chain seq x y z
N MET A 1 1.58 -0.20 -1.32
CA MET A 1 0.69 0.09 -0.18
C MET A 1 0.91 -0.94 0.90
N VAL A 2 1.17 -0.50 2.13
CA VAL A 2 1.49 -1.37 3.27
C VAL A 2 0.67 -1.01 4.50
N ASP A 3 0.41 -1.99 5.35
CA ASP A 3 -0.25 -1.84 6.65
C ASP A 3 0.73 -2.26 7.77
N PRO A 4 1.26 -1.30 8.56
CA PRO A 4 2.20 -1.60 9.65
C PRO A 4 1.50 -2.10 10.92
N ASP A 5 0.16 -2.14 10.93
CA ASP A 5 -0.68 -2.44 12.08
C ASP A 5 -1.33 -3.82 11.98
N ALA A 6 -0.97 -4.65 11.00
CA ALA A 6 -1.57 -5.99 10.83
C ALA A 6 -1.05 -7.01 11.88
N PRO A 7 -1.91 -7.86 12.47
CA PRO A 7 -3.38 -7.89 12.34
C PRO A 7 -4.11 -6.92 13.29
N SER A 8 -3.41 -6.31 14.25
CA SER A 8 -3.94 -5.23 15.10
C SER A 8 -2.85 -4.20 15.47
N PRO A 9 -3.19 -2.91 15.63
CA PRO A 9 -2.20 -1.89 16.00
C PRO A 9 -1.50 -2.15 17.34
N SER A 10 -2.18 -2.83 18.26
CA SER A 10 -1.67 -3.19 19.59
C SER A 10 -0.75 -4.41 19.56
N GLU A 11 -0.98 -5.32 18.62
CA GLU A 11 -0.20 -6.55 18.46
C GLU A 11 0.05 -6.79 16.95
N PRO A 12 0.96 -6.00 16.34
CA PRO A 12 1.14 -5.99 14.89
C PRO A 12 2.12 -7.08 14.44
N THR A 13 1.77 -8.35 14.68
CA THR A 13 2.66 -9.51 14.44
C THR A 13 2.97 -9.76 12.97
N PHE A 14 2.13 -9.33 12.03
CA PHE A 14 2.34 -9.50 10.58
C PHE A 14 2.90 -8.26 9.89
N ARG A 15 3.33 -7.25 10.66
CA ARG A 15 3.84 -6.00 10.09
C ARG A 15 5.09 -6.22 9.21
N GLU A 16 5.24 -5.53 8.08
CA GLU A 16 4.19 -4.78 7.36
C GLU A 16 3.38 -5.74 6.48
N TRP A 17 2.07 -5.55 6.38
CA TRP A 17 1.24 -6.33 5.45
C TRP A 17 1.17 -5.63 4.09
N LEU A 18 1.60 -6.33 3.04
CA LEU A 18 1.65 -5.82 1.67
C LEU A 18 0.28 -5.91 1.00
N HIS A 19 -0.39 -4.77 0.90
CA HIS A 19 -1.68 -4.63 0.23
C HIS A 19 -1.56 -4.52 -1.28
N TRP A 20 -0.51 -3.85 -1.78
CA TRP A 20 -0.35 -3.60 -3.21
C TRP A 20 1.10 -3.26 -3.54
N LEU A 21 1.64 -3.82 -4.63
CA LEU A 21 2.97 -3.49 -5.14
C LEU A 21 2.93 -3.41 -6.67
N VAL A 22 3.29 -2.24 -7.19
CA VAL A 22 3.44 -1.98 -8.62
C VAL A 22 4.84 -1.42 -8.85
N ILE A 23 5.48 -1.85 -9.93
CA ILE A 23 6.76 -1.33 -10.41
C ILE A 23 6.60 -0.79 -11.83
N ASP A 24 7.62 -0.10 -12.34
CA ASP A 24 7.70 0.35 -13.72
C ASP A 24 6.52 1.25 -14.14
N ILE A 25 6.01 2.08 -13.22
CA ILE A 25 4.98 3.08 -13.52
C ILE A 25 5.60 4.18 -14.40
N PRO A 26 5.06 4.45 -15.61
CA PRO A 26 5.56 5.52 -16.46
C PRO A 26 5.44 6.90 -15.79
N GLU A 27 6.38 7.80 -16.08
CA GLU A 27 6.34 9.16 -15.55
C GLU A 27 5.08 9.90 -16.04
N GLY A 28 4.31 10.47 -15.09
CA GLY A 28 3.07 11.19 -15.39
C GLY A 28 1.82 10.31 -15.55
N SER A 29 1.96 8.99 -15.46
CA SER A 29 0.86 8.03 -15.52
C SER A 29 0.33 7.63 -14.15
N ASP A 30 -0.82 6.95 -14.15
CA ASP A 30 -1.35 6.31 -12.95
C ASP A 30 -0.69 4.96 -12.66
N ALA A 31 -0.83 4.48 -11.43
CA ALA A 31 -0.24 3.21 -11.01
C ALA A 31 -0.85 1.96 -11.68
N GLY A 32 -1.98 2.09 -12.39
CA GLY A 32 -2.55 1.02 -13.21
C GLY A 32 -1.81 0.80 -14.53
N GLU A 33 -1.01 1.77 -14.98
CA GLU A 33 -0.15 1.62 -16.16
C GLU A 33 1.19 0.93 -15.88
N GLY A 34 1.50 0.65 -14.60
CA GLY A 34 2.69 -0.08 -14.20
C GLY A 34 2.51 -1.60 -14.24
N LYS A 35 3.58 -2.32 -13.87
CA LYS A 35 3.57 -3.77 -13.70
C LYS A 35 3.22 -4.16 -12.27
N GLU A 36 2.09 -4.81 -12.08
CA GLU A 36 1.67 -5.32 -10.79
C GLU A 36 2.49 -6.55 -10.37
N VAL A 37 3.14 -6.47 -9.22
CA VAL A 37 3.94 -7.55 -8.61
C VAL A 37 3.15 -8.24 -7.50
N MET A 38 2.33 -7.49 -6.77
CA MET A 38 1.40 -8.00 -5.78
C MET A 38 0.05 -7.32 -5.98
N GLU A 39 -0.97 -8.13 -6.29
CA GLU A 39 -2.33 -7.66 -6.57
C GLU A 39 -2.90 -6.80 -5.44
N TYR A 40 -3.60 -5.73 -5.83
CA TYR A 40 -4.29 -4.86 -4.89
C TYR A 40 -5.29 -5.65 -4.03
N MET A 41 -5.11 -5.58 -2.72
CA MET A 41 -6.06 -6.03 -1.73
C MET A 41 -6.52 -4.85 -0.90
N GLY A 42 -7.82 -4.51 -0.97
CA GLY A 42 -8.36 -3.36 -0.25
C GLY A 42 -8.25 -3.46 1.28
N PRO A 43 -8.36 -2.33 2.01
CA PRO A 43 -8.39 -2.29 3.46
C PRO A 43 -9.49 -3.18 4.06
N GLN A 44 -9.11 -4.18 4.85
CA GLN A 44 -10.02 -5.06 5.58
C GLN A 44 -9.49 -5.32 7.00
N PRO A 45 -9.34 -4.28 7.83
CA PRO A 45 -8.74 -4.41 9.15
C PRO A 45 -9.61 -5.32 10.04
N PRO A 46 -9.04 -6.34 10.71
CA PRO A 46 -9.80 -7.22 11.59
C PRO A 46 -10.32 -6.50 12.85
N THR A 47 -9.47 -5.69 13.47
CA THR A 47 -9.73 -4.99 14.74
C THR A 47 -8.91 -3.71 14.85
N GLY A 48 -9.43 -2.70 15.54
CA GLY A 48 -8.77 -1.41 15.70
C GLY A 48 -8.75 -0.57 14.41
N ILE A 49 -8.00 0.53 14.48
CA ILE A 49 -7.82 1.49 13.39
C ILE A 49 -6.44 1.26 12.80
N HIS A 50 -6.39 0.77 11.56
CA HIS A 50 -5.14 0.50 10.85
C HIS A 50 -4.74 1.67 9.98
N ARG A 51 -3.44 1.92 9.89
CA ARG A 51 -2.84 2.85 8.94
C ARG A 51 -2.54 2.11 7.64
N TYR A 52 -2.96 2.68 6.53
CA TYR A 52 -2.59 2.19 5.21
C TYR A 52 -1.70 3.23 4.54
N VAL A 53 -0.47 2.85 4.25
CA VAL A 53 0.56 3.75 3.76
C VAL A 53 0.85 3.44 2.30
N PHE A 54 0.66 4.43 1.43
CA PHE A 54 1.26 4.42 0.11
C PHE A 54 2.62 5.10 0.19
N VAL A 55 3.64 4.44 -0.36
CA VAL A 55 5.00 4.95 -0.46
C VAL A 55 5.41 4.81 -1.91
N ALA A 56 5.86 5.90 -2.51
CA ALA A 56 6.34 5.93 -3.88
C ALA A 56 7.85 6.18 -3.88
N PHE A 57 8.57 5.40 -4.70
CA PHE A 57 10.01 5.54 -4.89
C PHE A 57 10.30 5.87 -6.34
N LYS A 58 11.35 6.66 -6.58
CA LYS A 58 11.85 6.90 -7.95
C LYS A 58 12.74 5.73 -8.35
N GLN A 59 12.44 5.10 -9.48
CA GLN A 59 13.32 4.10 -10.07
C GLN A 59 14.46 4.76 -10.86
N ASN A 60 15.64 4.16 -10.84
CA ASN A 60 16.80 4.63 -11.63
C ASN A 60 16.77 4.13 -13.09
N GLY A 61 15.81 3.27 -13.42
CA GLY A 61 15.61 2.67 -14.73
C GLY A 61 14.47 1.65 -14.69
N LEU A 62 14.23 1.00 -15.83
CA LEU A 62 13.28 -0.11 -15.91
C LEU A 62 13.78 -1.26 -15.02
N MET A 63 12.93 -1.73 -14.12
CA MET A 63 13.25 -2.84 -13.22
C MET A 63 12.94 -4.19 -13.88
N GLU A 64 11.82 -4.30 -14.63
CA GLU A 64 11.25 -5.52 -15.25
C GLU A 64 10.89 -6.62 -14.25
N MET A 65 11.72 -6.86 -13.24
CA MET A 65 11.55 -7.83 -12.16
C MET A 65 12.14 -7.26 -10.86
N VAL A 66 11.50 -7.59 -9.73
CA VAL A 66 12.05 -7.28 -8.40
C VAL A 66 13.12 -8.30 -8.01
N ARG A 67 14.18 -7.89 -7.31
CA ARG A 67 15.29 -8.80 -6.93
C ARG A 67 14.85 -9.97 -6.03
N ARG A 68 13.88 -9.71 -5.15
CA ARG A 68 13.24 -10.73 -4.30
C ARG A 68 11.73 -10.54 -4.38
N GLN A 69 11.05 -11.45 -5.08
CA GLN A 69 9.60 -11.39 -5.22
C GLN A 69 8.93 -11.72 -3.88
N PRO A 70 8.04 -10.86 -3.37
CA PRO A 70 7.26 -11.19 -2.19
C PRO A 70 6.28 -12.32 -2.53
N VAL A 71 6.41 -13.45 -1.84
CA VAL A 71 5.52 -14.62 -1.98
C VAL A 71 4.32 -14.49 -1.04
N GLU A 72 4.54 -13.90 0.13
CA GLU A 72 3.53 -13.66 1.15
C GLU A 72 3.31 -12.16 1.34
N ARG A 73 2.15 -11.81 1.89
CA ARG A 73 1.82 -10.41 2.16
C ARG A 73 2.34 -9.95 3.52
N GLY A 74 2.35 -10.81 4.53
CA GLY A 74 2.84 -10.48 5.87
C GLY A 74 4.35 -10.35 5.94
N HIS A 75 4.85 -9.68 6.97
CA HIS A 75 6.28 -9.50 7.23
C HIS A 75 7.05 -8.81 6.10
N PHE A 76 6.35 -8.07 5.25
CA PHE A 76 6.99 -7.23 4.26
C PHE A 76 7.80 -6.13 4.96
N ASN A 77 8.91 -5.74 4.37
CA ASN A 77 9.76 -4.67 4.88
C ASN A 77 10.05 -3.69 3.75
N THR A 78 9.32 -2.57 3.74
CA THR A 78 9.45 -1.53 2.71
C THR A 78 10.87 -0.98 2.62
N ARG A 79 11.56 -0.81 3.75
CA ARG A 79 12.93 -0.29 3.78
C ARG A 79 13.92 -1.28 3.16
N GLN A 80 13.79 -2.56 3.50
CA GLN A 80 14.62 -3.61 2.92
C GLN A 80 14.35 -3.71 1.42
N PHE A 81 13.10 -3.71 0.98
CA PHE A 81 12.74 -3.71 -0.44
C PHE A 81 13.37 -2.55 -1.20
N ALA A 82 13.33 -1.33 -0.64
CA ALA A 82 13.95 -0.16 -1.25
C ALA A 82 15.47 -0.29 -1.36
N SER A 83 16.12 -0.78 -0.30
CA SER A 83 17.57 -1.02 -0.30
C SER A 83 17.96 -2.11 -1.30
N GLU A 84 17.18 -3.19 -1.39
CA GLU A 84 17.45 -4.33 -2.28
C GLU A 84 17.17 -4.00 -3.74
N ASN A 85 16.51 -2.90 -4.08
CA ASN A 85 16.25 -2.49 -5.47
C ASN A 85 16.85 -1.10 -5.78
N ASP A 86 17.79 -0.62 -4.95
CA ASP A 86 18.51 0.66 -5.13
C ASP A 86 17.59 1.88 -5.30
N LEU A 87 16.43 1.88 -4.63
CA LEU A 87 15.39 2.90 -4.78
C LEU A 87 15.63 4.18 -3.98
N GLY A 88 16.63 4.18 -3.08
CA GLY A 88 16.94 5.33 -2.24
C GLY A 88 15.84 5.68 -1.23
N LEU A 89 15.61 6.98 -1.02
CA LEU A 89 14.57 7.50 -0.13
C LEU A 89 13.22 7.60 -0.86
N PRO A 90 12.08 7.50 -0.14
CA PRO A 90 10.77 7.74 -0.73
C PRO A 90 10.68 9.12 -1.39
N ALA A 91 10.13 9.16 -2.60
CA ALA A 91 9.82 10.41 -3.31
C ALA A 91 8.52 11.04 -2.79
N ALA A 92 7.56 10.20 -2.40
CA ALA A 92 6.31 10.63 -1.78
C ALA A 92 5.78 9.55 -0.83
N ALA A 93 4.98 9.98 0.15
CA ALA A 93 4.23 9.08 1.00
C ALA A 93 2.91 9.75 1.39
N LEU A 94 1.85 8.96 1.46
CA LEU A 94 0.57 9.35 2.04
C LEU A 94 0.01 8.17 2.84
N TYR A 95 -0.81 8.46 3.82
CA TYR A 95 -1.52 7.42 4.54
C TYR A 95 -2.97 7.82 4.83
N PHE A 96 -3.79 6.81 5.04
CA PHE A 96 -5.14 6.98 5.56
C PHE A 96 -5.40 5.92 6.64
N ASN A 97 -6.41 6.17 7.46
CA ASN A 97 -6.84 5.25 8.49
C ASN A 97 -8.11 4.52 8.05
N SER A 98 -8.22 3.23 8.36
CA SER A 98 -9.45 2.47 8.19
C SER A 98 -9.69 1.54 9.37
N GLN A 99 -10.95 1.26 9.64
CA GLN A 99 -11.39 0.35 10.70
C GLN A 99 -12.57 -0.47 10.20
N LYS A 100 -12.78 -1.64 10.82
CA LYS A 100 -13.96 -2.45 10.54
C LYS A 100 -15.23 -1.65 10.86
N GLN A 101 -16.19 -1.65 9.95
CA GLN A 101 -17.48 -1.00 10.21
C GLN A 101 -18.17 -1.68 11.42
N PRO A 102 -18.59 -0.93 12.45
CA PRO A 102 -19.31 -1.50 13.58
C PRO A 102 -20.64 -2.11 13.14
N ALA A 103 -20.95 -3.31 13.65
CA ALA A 103 -22.24 -3.95 13.44
C ALA A 103 -23.38 -3.02 13.93
N GLY A 104 -24.30 -2.66 13.03
CA GLY A 104 -25.42 -1.75 13.32
C GLY A 104 -25.43 -0.46 12.49
N THR A 105 -24.32 -0.12 11.83
CA THR A 105 -24.17 1.15 11.08
C THR A 105 -24.59 1.03 9.60
N ARG A 106 -25.68 0.32 9.29
CA ARG A 106 -26.05 -0.04 7.90
C ARG A 106 -26.60 1.12 7.04
N ASN A 107 -26.80 2.31 7.61
CA ASN A 107 -27.45 3.45 6.94
C ASN A 107 -26.53 4.66 6.72
N ALA A 108 -25.21 4.49 6.79
CA ALA A 108 -24.29 5.60 6.53
C ALA A 108 -24.36 6.00 5.04
N ARG A 109 -24.64 7.28 4.78
CA ARG A 109 -24.58 7.88 3.44
C ARG A 109 -23.26 8.64 3.35
N TYR A 110 -22.46 8.32 2.35
CA TYR A 110 -21.19 8.98 2.09
C TYR A 110 -21.30 9.82 0.82
N VAL A 111 -20.68 11.00 0.82
CA VAL A 111 -20.47 11.82 -0.38
C VAL A 111 -18.98 11.77 -0.68
N MET A 112 -18.64 11.36 -1.90
CA MET A 112 -17.27 11.41 -2.40
C MET A 112 -17.15 12.63 -3.30
N PHE A 113 -16.14 13.46 -3.06
CA PHE A 113 -15.77 14.51 -4.00
C PHE A 113 -14.82 13.88 -5.03
N SER A 114 -15.27 13.83 -6.29
CA SER A 114 -14.39 13.45 -7.41
C SER A 114 -13.52 14.66 -7.76
N PRO A 115 -12.18 14.53 -7.87
CA PRO A 115 -11.31 15.64 -8.21
C PRO A 115 -11.51 16.23 -9.62
N ASP A 116 -12.27 15.61 -10.52
CA ASP A 116 -12.31 16.05 -11.93
C ASP A 116 -13.55 16.86 -12.30
N ARG A 117 -13.41 18.20 -12.24
CA ARG A 117 -13.88 19.21 -13.22
C ARG A 117 -13.34 20.61 -12.83
N MET A 118 -12.14 20.95 -13.30
CA MET A 118 -11.71 22.33 -13.58
C MET A 118 -11.12 22.37 -14.98
#